data_AF-V9LES1-F1
#
_entry.id   AF-V9LES1-F1
#
_cell.length_a   1.000
_cell.length_b   1.000
_cell.length_c   1.000
_cell.angle_alpha   90.00
_cell.angle_beta   90.00
_cell.angle_gamma   90.00
#
_symmetry.space_group_name_H-M   'P 1'
#
loop_
_entity.id
_entity.type
_entity.pdbx_description
1 polymer ?
#
loop_
_entity_poly.entity_id
_entity_poly.type
_entity_poly.pdbx_seq_one_letter_code
_entity_poly.pdbx_strand_id
1 'polypeptide(L)'
;ELRAEKMLFSVSLCLCLILPGLADRLEAKDCSSANEMAEVRPCVTYRFSSEEEKKAKEDLVKERNLKPDLNQAWVRAERWWEGQNNTLKKEHAIALYAYTLKTPLHKDFNSELRKYLANNQTYNESFPYKSLHYYLSAALEELRSRQGGGRSITLYRGCPCTYSLNVNENKQFEMFTSSSGDKSVAEGFAKGETLFHITTILGVSIKDYSASPE
;
A
#
# COMPACT_ATOMS: atom_id res chain seq x y z
N GLU A 1 -9.35 -35.35 15.51
CA GLU A 1 -8.45 -34.89 14.43
C GLU A 1 -9.22 -33.95 13.50
N LEU A 2 -9.07 -32.63 13.69
CA LEU A 2 -9.70 -31.64 12.81
C LEU A 2 -8.68 -31.25 11.73
N ARG A 3 -8.95 -31.74 10.52
CA ARG A 3 -8.18 -31.49 9.30
C ARG A 3 -8.38 -30.01 8.95
N ALA A 4 -7.38 -29.18 9.23
CA ALA A 4 -7.37 -27.78 8.82
C ALA A 4 -7.26 -27.72 7.28
N GLU A 5 -8.40 -27.56 6.61
CA GLU A 5 -8.44 -27.23 5.19
C GLU A 5 -7.77 -25.86 5.00
N LYS A 6 -6.63 -25.86 4.30
CA LYS A 6 -5.90 -24.65 3.93
C LYS A 6 -6.78 -23.86 2.94
N MET A 7 -7.47 -22.84 3.43
CA MET A 7 -8.13 -21.85 2.58
C MET A 7 -7.08 -21.04 1.83
N LEU A 8 -6.99 -21.27 0.51
CA LEU A 8 -6.22 -20.46 -0.42
C LEU A 8 -7.13 -19.34 -0.95
N PHE A 9 -6.92 -18.12 -0.49
CA PHE A 9 -7.47 -16.93 -1.13
C PHE A 9 -6.47 -16.43 -2.18
N SER A 10 -6.90 -16.33 -3.44
CA SER A 10 -6.11 -15.69 -4.50
C SER A 10 -6.37 -14.19 -4.51
N VAL A 11 -5.68 -13.45 -3.65
CA VAL A 11 -5.67 -11.98 -3.70
C VAL A 11 -4.70 -11.56 -4.82
N SER A 12 -5.24 -11.20 -5.99
CA SER A 12 -4.42 -10.65 -7.07
C SER A 12 -4.15 -9.17 -6.81
N LEU A 13 -2.87 -8.85 -6.66
CA LEU A 13 -2.25 -7.52 -6.48
C LEU A 13 -2.92 -6.55 -5.50
N CYS A 14 -2.37 -6.48 -4.29
CA CYS A 14 -1.89 -5.20 -3.80
C CYS A 14 -0.63 -5.41 -2.98
N LEU A 15 0.35 -4.55 -3.26
CA LEU A 15 1.64 -4.57 -2.64
C LEU A 15 1.47 -4.44 -1.13
N CYS A 16 1.73 -5.54 -0.43
CA CYS A 16 1.53 -5.63 1.01
C CYS A 16 2.72 -4.99 1.70
N LEU A 17 2.49 -3.85 2.37
CA LEU A 17 3.49 -3.19 3.18
C LEU A 17 3.56 -3.92 4.52
N ILE A 18 4.71 -4.49 4.87
CA ILE A 18 4.92 -5.06 6.20
C ILE A 18 5.39 -3.95 7.13
N LEU A 19 4.52 -3.52 8.05
CA LEU A 19 4.81 -2.49 9.05
C LEU A 19 4.73 -3.09 10.45
N PRO A 20 5.80 -2.99 11.26
CA PRO A 20 5.67 -3.03 12.71
C PRO A 20 4.87 -1.78 13.18
N GLY A 21 4.05 -1.96 14.23
CA GLY A 21 3.41 -0.96 15.11
C GLY A 21 2.76 0.30 14.53
N LEU A 22 1.93 0.14 13.50
CA LEU A 22 0.88 1.13 13.17
C LEU A 22 -0.27 1.19 14.23
N ALA A 23 -0.12 0.58 15.41
CA ALA A 23 -1.19 0.18 16.36
C ALA A 23 -2.12 1.34 16.78
N ASP A 24 -1.62 2.57 16.80
CA ASP A 24 -2.37 3.76 17.22
C ASP A 24 -3.20 4.44 16.11
N ARG A 25 -3.28 3.89 14.88
CA ARG A 25 -3.78 4.67 13.73
C ARG A 25 -4.95 4.13 12.93
N LEU A 26 -5.67 3.17 13.50
CA LEU A 26 -7.07 2.93 13.12
C LEU A 26 -8.01 3.60 14.12
N GLU A 27 -7.89 4.92 14.28
CA GLU A 27 -8.96 5.73 14.88
C GLU A 27 -9.68 6.43 13.73
N ALA A 28 -10.98 6.30 13.48
CA ALA A 28 -12.12 5.78 14.25
C ALA A 28 -12.89 4.75 13.39
N LYS A 29 -14.02 4.25 13.92
CA LYS A 29 -15.09 3.48 13.24
C LYS A 29 -15.61 4.15 11.95
N ASP A 30 -14.78 4.31 10.93
CA ASP A 30 -15.18 4.79 9.62
C ASP A 30 -15.37 3.58 8.70
N CYS A 31 -16.36 2.74 9.05
CA CYS A 31 -16.75 1.56 8.28
C CYS A 31 -17.40 1.91 6.93
N SER A 32 -17.50 3.20 6.58
CA SER A 32 -17.76 3.63 5.20
C SER A 32 -16.66 3.15 4.22
N SER A 33 -15.50 2.79 4.76
CA SER A 33 -14.40 2.12 4.08
C SER A 33 -14.59 0.61 3.86
N ALA A 34 -15.72 -0.01 4.23
CA ALA A 34 -16.03 -1.43 3.94
C ALA A 34 -15.94 -1.82 2.44
N ASN A 35 -15.76 -0.84 1.55
CA ASN A 35 -15.42 -1.00 0.13
C ASN A 35 -13.90 -1.09 -0.18
N GLU A 36 -13.04 -1.55 0.74
CA GLU A 36 -11.60 -1.76 0.42
C GLU A 36 -11.39 -2.91 -0.60
N MET A 37 -12.34 -3.84 -0.65
CA MET A 37 -12.31 -4.99 -1.53
C MET A 37 -13.35 -4.86 -2.64
N ALA A 38 -12.97 -5.21 -3.86
CA ALA A 38 -13.85 -5.22 -5.03
C ALA A 38 -13.69 -6.52 -5.83
N GLU A 39 -14.52 -6.68 -6.86
CA GLU A 39 -14.32 -7.72 -7.86
C GLU A 39 -12.96 -7.57 -8.54
N VAL A 40 -12.36 -8.72 -8.89
CA VAL A 40 -11.04 -8.75 -9.50
C VAL A 40 -11.09 -8.07 -10.87
N ARG A 41 -10.23 -7.06 -11.08
CA ARG A 41 -10.07 -6.36 -12.37
C ARG A 41 -8.60 -6.05 -12.62
N PRO A 42 -8.18 -5.84 -13.88
CA PRO A 42 -6.77 -5.54 -14.17
C PRO A 42 -6.26 -4.33 -13.39
N CYS A 43 -5.19 -4.52 -12.63
CA CYS A 43 -4.50 -3.41 -11.96
C CYS A 43 -3.70 -2.58 -12.98
N VAL A 44 -3.48 -1.30 -12.65
CA VAL A 44 -2.49 -0.49 -13.35
C VAL A 44 -1.12 -1.11 -13.14
N THR A 45 -0.40 -1.39 -14.22
CA THR A 45 0.97 -1.92 -14.20
C THR A 45 1.92 -0.94 -14.86
N TYR A 46 3.16 -0.92 -14.40
CA TYR A 46 4.23 -0.10 -14.94
C TYR A 46 5.33 -0.99 -15.50
N ARG A 47 6.02 -0.51 -16.55
CA ARG A 47 7.21 -1.19 -17.08
C ARG A 47 8.49 -0.70 -16.41
N PHE A 48 8.41 0.37 -15.61
CA PHE A 48 9.51 1.03 -14.93
C PHE A 48 10.62 1.46 -15.91
N SER A 49 10.22 2.03 -17.05
CA SER A 49 11.18 2.55 -18.05
C SER A 49 11.69 3.96 -17.71
N SER A 50 12.76 4.38 -18.36
CA SER A 50 13.30 5.75 -18.26
C SER A 50 12.28 6.82 -18.64
N GLU A 51 11.44 6.54 -19.63
CA GLU A 51 10.40 7.45 -20.12
C GLU A 51 9.28 7.60 -19.09
N GLU A 52 8.86 6.50 -18.45
CA GLU A 52 7.89 6.53 -17.36
C GLU A 52 8.46 7.26 -16.13
N GLU A 53 9.74 7.03 -15.79
CA GLU A 53 10.39 7.72 -14.68
C GLU A 53 10.48 9.23 -14.94
N LYS A 54 10.82 9.63 -16.17
CA LYS A 54 10.84 11.05 -16.57
C LYS A 54 9.45 11.68 -16.46
N LYS A 55 8.42 11.00 -16.95
CA LYS A 55 7.04 11.47 -16.84
C LYS A 55 6.60 11.59 -15.38
N ALA A 56 6.93 10.62 -14.54
CA ALA A 56 6.62 10.66 -13.11
C ALA A 56 7.30 11.86 -12.41
N LYS A 57 8.53 12.23 -12.79
CA LYS A 57 9.22 13.43 -12.28
C LYS A 57 8.47 14.71 -12.65
N GLU A 58 8.04 14.84 -13.91
CA GLU A 58 7.28 15.99 -14.38
C GLU A 58 5.90 16.09 -13.71
N ASP A 59 5.21 14.96 -13.57
CA ASP A 59 3.90 14.90 -12.92
C ASP A 59 4.00 15.19 -11.42
N LEU A 60 5.06 14.72 -10.72
CA LEU A 60 5.29 15.00 -9.31
C LEU A 60 5.35 16.49 -9.01
N VAL A 61 6.05 17.28 -9.85
CA VAL A 61 6.13 18.73 -9.68
C VAL A 61 4.75 19.38 -9.79
N LYS A 62 3.94 18.96 -10.78
CA LYS A 62 2.58 19.48 -10.98
C LYS A 62 1.66 19.07 -9.82
N GLU A 63 1.69 17.80 -9.44
CA GLU A 63 0.84 17.23 -8.39
C GLU A 63 1.15 17.88 -7.03
N ARG A 64 2.43 18.09 -6.68
CA ARG A 64 2.81 18.80 -5.46
C ARG A 64 2.31 20.25 -5.42
N ASN A 65 2.28 20.94 -6.56
CA ASN A 65 1.74 22.30 -6.62
C ASN A 65 0.21 22.33 -6.43
N LEU A 66 -0.50 21.29 -6.87
CA LEU A 66 -1.96 21.20 -6.81
C LEU A 66 -2.49 20.57 -5.53
N LYS A 67 -1.69 19.74 -4.84
CA LYS A 67 -2.09 18.96 -3.67
C LYS A 67 -1.22 19.33 -2.44
N PRO A 68 -1.71 20.22 -1.57
CA PRO A 68 -0.98 20.65 -0.38
C PRO A 68 -0.56 19.50 0.54
N ASP A 69 -1.42 18.48 0.73
CA ASP A 69 -1.11 17.33 1.58
C ASP A 69 0.01 16.45 1.00
N LEU A 70 0.03 16.25 -0.32
CA LEU A 70 1.14 15.59 -1.01
C LEU A 70 2.43 16.37 -0.82
N ASN A 71 2.42 17.68 -1.07
CA ASN A 71 3.62 18.49 -0.93
C ASN A 71 4.14 18.52 0.51
N GLN A 72 3.26 18.65 1.50
CA GLN A 72 3.64 18.65 2.91
C GLN A 72 4.27 17.31 3.30
N ALA A 73 3.65 16.18 2.93
CA ALA A 73 4.18 14.86 3.22
C ALA A 73 5.51 14.62 2.50
N TRP A 74 5.62 15.04 1.24
CA TRP A 74 6.85 14.89 0.44
C TRP A 74 8.02 15.70 1.01
N VAL A 75 7.82 16.96 1.39
CA VAL A 75 8.86 17.80 2.01
C VAL A 75 9.32 17.22 3.36
N ARG A 76 8.38 16.70 4.16
CA ARG A 76 8.73 16.03 5.43
C ARG A 76 9.52 14.74 5.19
N ALA A 77 9.13 13.97 4.18
CA ALA A 77 9.83 12.74 3.79
C ALA A 77 11.22 13.01 3.22
N GLU A 78 11.42 14.11 2.46
CA GLU A 78 12.74 14.57 1.99
C GLU A 78 13.69 14.82 3.16
N ARG A 79 13.23 15.55 4.19
CA ARG A 79 14.03 15.81 5.41
C ARG A 79 14.34 14.54 6.19
N TRP A 80 13.39 13.61 6.25
CA TRP A 80 13.63 12.32 6.90
C TRP A 80 14.70 11.52 6.13
N TRP A 81 14.55 11.43 4.81
CA TRP A 81 15.44 10.69 3.91
C TRP A 81 16.91 11.12 4.04
N GLU A 82 17.20 12.41 4.17
CA GLU A 82 18.57 12.94 4.32
C GLU A 82 19.34 12.34 5.50
N GLY A 83 18.64 11.95 6.58
CA GLY A 83 19.24 11.36 7.78
C GLY A 83 19.35 9.84 7.77
N GLN A 84 18.88 9.15 6.72
CA GLN A 84 18.81 7.68 6.69
C GLN A 84 19.87 7.08 5.74
N ASN A 85 20.32 5.87 6.06
CA ASN A 85 21.15 5.08 5.16
C ASN A 85 20.29 4.40 4.08
N ASN A 86 19.92 5.16 3.06
CA ASN A 86 19.00 4.68 2.02
C ASN A 86 19.72 3.87 0.94
N THR A 87 19.27 2.64 0.76
CA THR A 87 19.74 1.80 -0.35
C THR A 87 18.92 1.95 -1.64
N LEU A 88 17.68 2.47 -1.58
CA LEU A 88 16.80 2.70 -2.73
C LEU A 88 17.13 4.00 -3.46
N LYS A 89 16.67 4.13 -4.71
CA LYS A 89 16.64 5.44 -5.39
C LYS A 89 15.95 6.50 -4.53
N LYS A 90 16.39 7.75 -4.65
CA LYS A 90 15.92 8.87 -3.80
C LYS A 90 14.39 9.00 -3.77
N GLU A 91 13.76 9.14 -4.94
CA GLU A 91 12.31 9.33 -5.04
C GLU A 91 11.52 8.10 -4.59
N HIS A 92 12.09 6.91 -4.75
CA HIS A 92 11.49 5.65 -4.30
C HIS A 92 11.40 5.62 -2.76
N ALA A 93 12.51 5.91 -2.08
CA ALA A 93 12.54 5.98 -0.63
C ALA A 93 11.64 7.10 -0.08
N ILE A 94 11.70 8.30 -0.68
CA ILE A 94 10.86 9.43 -0.28
C ILE A 94 9.37 9.10 -0.41
N ALA A 95 8.95 8.42 -1.49
CA ALA A 95 7.56 8.00 -1.66
C ALA A 95 7.10 7.06 -0.52
N LEU A 96 7.92 6.08 -0.12
CA LEU A 96 7.63 5.18 1.00
C LEU A 96 7.52 5.94 2.34
N TYR A 97 8.47 6.82 2.64
CA TYR A 97 8.40 7.66 3.83
C TYR A 97 7.15 8.56 3.80
N ALA A 98 6.89 9.23 2.68
CA ALA A 98 5.74 10.12 2.53
C ALA A 98 4.41 9.39 2.76
N TYR A 99 4.30 8.16 2.25
CA TYR A 99 3.12 7.32 2.42
C TYR A 99 2.91 6.82 3.85
N THR A 100 3.99 6.65 4.62
CA THR A 100 3.94 6.12 6.01
C THR A 100 3.93 7.21 7.09
N LEU A 101 4.16 8.47 6.72
CA LEU A 101 4.09 9.62 7.64
C LEU A 101 2.70 9.77 8.29
N LYS A 102 2.66 10.40 9.48
CA LYS A 102 1.40 10.80 10.15
C LYS A 102 0.75 12.00 9.41
N THR A 103 0.30 11.80 8.18
CA THR A 103 -0.38 12.83 7.35
C THR A 103 -1.64 12.26 6.71
N PRO A 104 -2.57 13.11 6.22
CA PRO A 104 -3.74 12.65 5.47
C PRO A 104 -3.41 11.94 4.15
N LEU A 105 -2.18 12.10 3.63
CA LEU A 105 -1.77 11.64 2.30
C LEU A 105 -2.15 10.18 2.03
N HIS A 106 -1.82 9.25 2.93
CA HIS A 106 -2.17 7.83 2.76
C HIS A 106 -3.68 7.62 2.57
N LYS A 107 -4.50 8.27 3.41
CA LYS A 107 -5.95 8.12 3.40
C LYS A 107 -6.53 8.69 2.10
N ASP A 108 -6.10 9.89 1.73
CA ASP A 108 -6.60 10.58 0.53
C ASP A 108 -6.14 9.88 -0.75
N PHE A 109 -4.87 9.49 -0.82
CA PHE A 109 -4.32 8.73 -1.92
C PHE A 109 -5.11 7.44 -2.15
N ASN A 110 -5.28 6.63 -1.11
CA ASN A 110 -6.01 5.37 -1.24
C ASN A 110 -7.49 5.61 -1.57
N SER A 111 -8.12 6.65 -1.02
CA SER A 111 -9.51 7.02 -1.32
C SER A 111 -9.69 7.36 -2.80
N GLU A 112 -8.81 8.19 -3.35
CA GLU A 112 -8.83 8.53 -4.78
C GLU A 112 -8.48 7.31 -5.63
N LEU A 113 -7.47 6.52 -5.25
CA LEU A 113 -7.06 5.34 -6.01
C LEU A 113 -8.25 4.37 -6.23
N ARG A 114 -9.06 4.11 -5.20
CA ARG A 114 -10.28 3.29 -5.32
C ARG A 114 -11.27 3.84 -6.36
N LYS A 115 -11.47 5.16 -6.42
CA LYS A 115 -12.39 5.82 -7.37
C LYS A 115 -11.90 5.71 -8.82
N TYR A 116 -10.59 5.87 -9.02
CA TYR A 116 -10.00 5.99 -10.36
C TYR A 116 -9.57 4.64 -10.95
N LEU A 117 -9.30 3.62 -10.14
CA LEU A 117 -8.93 2.28 -10.62
C LEU A 117 -10.08 1.53 -11.32
N ALA A 118 -11.32 2.00 -11.22
CA ALA A 118 -12.47 1.37 -11.89
C ALA A 118 -12.41 1.48 -13.41
N ASN A 119 -11.70 2.48 -13.94
CA ASN A 119 -11.56 2.71 -15.37
C ASN A 119 -10.14 3.22 -15.69
N ASN A 120 -9.40 2.44 -16.47
CA ASN A 120 -8.03 2.80 -16.90
C ASN A 120 -7.97 4.14 -17.65
N GLN A 121 -9.00 4.49 -18.42
CA GLN A 121 -9.05 5.79 -19.10
C GLN A 121 -9.15 6.92 -18.08
N THR A 122 -10.07 6.81 -17.12
CA THR A 122 -10.26 7.81 -16.06
C THR A 122 -9.00 7.92 -15.19
N TYR A 123 -8.35 6.80 -14.88
CA TYR A 123 -7.05 6.79 -14.21
C TYR A 123 -6.01 7.58 -15.02
N ASN A 124 -5.82 7.24 -16.30
CA ASN A 124 -4.81 7.84 -17.17
C ASN A 124 -5.04 9.32 -17.46
N GLU A 125 -6.28 9.77 -17.48
CA GLU A 125 -6.64 11.17 -17.74
C GLU A 125 -6.57 11.99 -16.45
N SER A 126 -7.19 11.51 -15.37
CA SER A 126 -7.61 12.39 -14.27
C SER A 126 -7.11 12.00 -12.88
N PHE A 127 -6.44 10.86 -12.69
CA PHE A 127 -5.94 10.48 -11.36
C PHE A 127 -4.91 11.50 -10.84
N PRO A 128 -5.10 12.09 -9.64
CA PRO A 128 -4.29 13.23 -9.19
C PRO A 128 -2.99 12.86 -8.47
N TYR A 129 -2.66 11.56 -8.39
CA TYR A 129 -1.48 11.05 -7.69
C TYR A 129 -0.70 10.03 -8.55
N LYS A 130 -0.62 10.24 -9.86
CA LYS A 130 0.04 9.32 -10.80
C LYS A 130 1.52 9.16 -10.47
N SER A 131 2.20 10.24 -10.10
CA SER A 131 3.61 10.20 -9.74
C SER A 131 3.85 9.40 -8.46
N LEU A 132 3.02 9.61 -7.43
CA LEU A 132 3.11 8.87 -6.17
C LEU A 132 2.80 7.38 -6.36
N HIS A 133 1.77 7.03 -7.14
CA HIS A 133 1.46 5.63 -7.44
C HIS A 133 2.60 4.95 -8.22
N TYR A 134 3.22 5.64 -9.18
CA TYR A 134 4.41 5.16 -9.88
C TYR A 134 5.57 4.90 -8.93
N TYR A 135 5.97 5.90 -8.12
CA TYR A 135 7.12 5.77 -7.23
C TYR A 135 6.93 4.73 -6.13
N LEU A 136 5.72 4.62 -5.57
CA LEU A 136 5.41 3.54 -4.62
C LEU A 136 5.55 2.17 -5.30
N SER A 137 4.97 1.99 -6.49
CA SER A 137 5.06 0.73 -7.23
C SER A 137 6.52 0.38 -7.57
N ALA A 138 7.30 1.36 -8.00
CA ALA A 138 8.71 1.18 -8.37
C ALA A 138 9.58 0.86 -7.16
N ALA A 139 9.40 1.59 -6.05
CA ALA A 139 10.12 1.36 -4.79
C ALA A 139 9.91 -0.06 -4.27
N LEU A 140 8.68 -0.52 -4.37
CA LEU A 140 8.28 -1.81 -3.85
C LEU A 140 8.75 -2.96 -4.73
N GLU A 141 8.73 -2.80 -6.05
CA GLU A 141 9.35 -3.76 -6.98
C GLU A 141 10.87 -3.86 -6.74
N GLU A 142 11.52 -2.72 -6.54
CA GLU A 142 12.95 -2.67 -6.22
C GLU A 142 13.26 -3.39 -4.89
N LEU A 143 12.50 -3.14 -3.83
CA LEU A 143 12.63 -3.84 -2.56
C LEU A 143 12.34 -5.35 -2.69
N ARG A 144 11.31 -5.73 -3.44
CA ARG A 144 10.98 -7.14 -3.70
C ARG A 144 12.15 -7.87 -4.34
N SER A 145 12.80 -7.25 -5.33
CA SER A 145 13.97 -7.84 -5.99
C SER A 145 15.14 -8.06 -5.02
N ARG A 146 15.38 -7.08 -4.13
CA ARG A 146 16.46 -7.12 -3.12
C ARG A 146 16.20 -8.13 -2.00
N GLN A 147 14.93 -8.35 -1.65
CA GLN A 147 14.52 -9.26 -0.57
C GLN A 147 14.41 -10.74 -1.03
N GLY A 148 14.91 -11.05 -2.24
CA GLY A 148 14.89 -12.41 -2.79
C GLY A 148 13.51 -12.82 -3.29
N GLY A 149 12.83 -11.90 -3.98
CA GLY A 149 11.41 -11.90 -4.36
C GLY A 149 10.82 -13.20 -4.94
N GLY A 150 9.49 -13.23 -5.00
CA GLY A 150 8.74 -14.40 -5.50
C GLY A 150 8.57 -15.51 -4.47
N ARG A 151 9.14 -15.37 -3.27
CA ARG A 151 8.87 -16.25 -2.14
C ARG A 151 7.46 -16.02 -1.61
N SER A 152 6.72 -17.10 -1.43
CA SER A 152 5.43 -17.06 -0.76
C SER A 152 5.63 -16.77 0.72
N ILE A 153 4.93 -15.75 1.22
CA ILE A 153 4.95 -15.35 2.62
C ILE A 153 3.52 -15.23 3.16
N THR A 154 3.39 -15.46 4.45
CA THR A 154 2.14 -15.29 5.20
C THR A 154 2.17 -13.96 5.94
N LEU A 155 1.11 -13.18 5.77
CA LEU A 155 0.93 -11.87 6.38
C LEU A 155 -0.46 -11.78 7.01
N TYR A 156 -0.59 -10.88 7.97
CA TYR A 156 -1.80 -10.62 8.73
C TYR A 156 -2.20 -9.16 8.59
N ARG A 157 -3.49 -8.90 8.39
CA ARG A 157 -4.05 -7.54 8.41
C ARG A 157 -5.28 -7.52 9.30
N GLY A 158 -5.26 -6.70 10.34
CA GLY A 158 -6.47 -6.39 11.09
C GLY A 158 -7.21 -5.23 10.47
N CYS A 159 -8.53 -5.33 10.43
CA CYS A 159 -9.42 -4.23 10.07
C CYS A 159 -10.51 -4.12 11.14
N PRO A 160 -10.85 -2.90 11.62
CA PRO A 160 -11.84 -2.69 12.66
C PRO A 160 -13.26 -2.65 12.08
N CYS A 161 -13.43 -3.19 10.86
CA CYS A 161 -14.68 -3.31 10.14
C CYS A 161 -14.94 -4.80 9.92
N THR A 162 -16.21 -5.21 9.97
CA THR A 162 -16.62 -6.57 9.63
C THR A 162 -16.67 -6.74 8.11
N TYR A 163 -16.01 -7.76 7.56
CA TYR A 163 -16.14 -8.15 6.16
C TYR A 163 -16.87 -9.48 6.05
N SER A 164 -17.90 -9.51 5.20
CA SER A 164 -18.62 -10.73 4.85
C SER A 164 -18.18 -11.16 3.45
N LEU A 165 -17.44 -12.27 3.39
CA LEU A 165 -17.02 -12.91 2.14
C LEU A 165 -17.57 -14.33 2.10
N ASN A 166 -18.01 -14.76 0.92
CA ASN A 166 -18.36 -16.17 0.71
C ASN A 166 -17.09 -17.02 0.57
N VAL A 167 -17.19 -18.29 0.95
CA VAL A 167 -16.11 -19.26 0.70
C VAL A 167 -15.88 -19.34 -0.82
N ASN A 168 -14.60 -19.30 -1.23
CA ASN A 168 -14.15 -19.26 -2.62
C ASN A 168 -14.53 -17.99 -3.41
N GLU A 169 -14.96 -16.92 -2.73
CA GLU A 169 -15.17 -15.63 -3.38
C GLU A 169 -13.83 -14.98 -3.75
N ASN A 170 -13.72 -14.50 -5.00
CA ASN A 170 -12.54 -13.80 -5.49
C ASN A 170 -12.73 -12.29 -5.31
N LYS A 171 -11.85 -11.68 -4.52
CA LYS A 171 -11.77 -10.24 -4.32
C LYS A 171 -10.33 -9.76 -4.43
N GLN A 172 -10.18 -8.47 -4.70
CA GLN A 172 -8.91 -7.76 -4.65
C GLN A 172 -9.03 -6.54 -3.75
N PHE A 173 -7.93 -6.16 -3.09
CA PHE A 173 -7.84 -4.86 -2.44
C PHE A 173 -7.51 -3.78 -3.49
N GLU A 174 -8.25 -2.68 -3.48
CA GLU A 174 -8.08 -1.61 -4.48
C GLU A 174 -7.14 -0.48 -4.00
N MET A 175 -6.16 -0.86 -3.18
CA MET A 175 -5.30 0.04 -2.43
C MET A 175 -4.05 -0.67 -1.92
N PHE A 176 -2.93 0.04 -1.75
CA PHE A 176 -1.79 -0.53 -1.04
C PHE A 176 -2.24 -0.98 0.35
N THR A 177 -1.97 -2.25 0.65
CA THR A 177 -2.59 -2.93 1.77
C THR A 177 -1.53 -3.13 2.85
N SER A 178 -1.60 -2.33 3.90
CA SER A 178 -0.70 -2.51 5.04
C SER A 178 -1.05 -3.80 5.79
N SER A 179 -0.01 -4.54 6.18
CA SER A 179 -0.07 -5.85 6.83
C SER A 179 1.13 -6.04 7.76
N SER A 180 1.15 -7.12 8.52
CA SER A 180 2.25 -7.47 9.42
C SER A 180 2.60 -8.95 9.26
N GLY A 181 3.87 -9.30 9.41
CA GLY A 181 4.29 -10.69 9.60
C GLY A 181 3.96 -11.22 10.99
N ASP A 182 3.69 -10.31 11.94
CA ASP A 182 3.27 -10.63 13.30
C ASP A 182 1.75 -10.54 13.42
N LYS A 183 1.14 -11.69 13.74
CA LYS A 183 -0.30 -11.83 13.95
C LYS A 183 -0.81 -10.96 15.10
N SER A 184 -0.06 -10.86 16.20
CA SER A 184 -0.48 -10.10 17.39
C SER A 184 -0.57 -8.60 17.09
N VAL A 185 0.39 -8.09 16.29
CA VAL A 185 0.35 -6.73 15.76
C VAL A 185 -0.94 -6.53 14.97
N ALA A 186 -1.24 -7.41 14.01
CA ALA A 186 -2.45 -7.34 13.19
C ALA A 186 -3.76 -7.46 14.01
N GLU A 187 -3.79 -8.29 15.05
CA GLU A 187 -4.96 -8.43 15.94
C GLU A 187 -5.28 -7.13 16.68
N GLY A 188 -4.26 -6.35 17.06
CA GLY A 188 -4.45 -5.00 17.63
C GLY A 188 -5.24 -4.06 16.71
N PHE A 189 -5.07 -4.19 15.39
CA PHE A 189 -5.82 -3.43 14.38
C PHE A 189 -7.22 -3.94 14.13
N ALA A 190 -7.42 -5.26 14.27
CA ALA A 190 -8.72 -5.88 14.04
C ALA A 190 -9.75 -5.37 15.06
N LYS A 191 -9.33 -4.96 16.26
CA LYS A 191 -10.21 -4.50 17.35
C LYS A 191 -11.38 -5.47 17.62
N GLY A 192 -11.13 -6.78 17.43
CA GLY A 192 -12.12 -7.84 17.57
C GLY A 192 -13.00 -8.13 16.36
N GLU A 193 -12.81 -7.42 15.24
CA GLU A 193 -13.62 -7.53 14.03
C GLU A 193 -12.99 -8.50 13.01
N THR A 194 -12.36 -7.99 11.94
CA THR A 194 -11.82 -8.84 10.87
C THR A 194 -10.31 -8.95 10.95
N LEU A 195 -9.80 -10.19 10.96
CA LEU A 195 -8.39 -10.51 10.77
C LEU A 195 -8.21 -11.27 9.45
N PHE A 196 -7.53 -10.67 8.48
CA PHE A 196 -7.16 -11.32 7.24
C PHE A 196 -5.89 -12.14 7.41
N HIS A 197 -5.93 -13.38 6.92
CA HIS A 197 -4.77 -14.25 6.74
C HIS A 197 -4.41 -14.29 5.25
N ILE A 198 -3.31 -13.63 4.88
CA ILE A 198 -2.95 -13.37 3.49
C ILE A 198 -1.71 -14.20 3.15
N THR A 199 -1.79 -15.02 2.11
CA THR A 199 -0.62 -15.68 1.52
C THR A 199 -0.31 -14.99 0.19
N THR A 200 0.89 -14.47 0.03
CA THR A 200 1.27 -13.66 -1.16
C THR A 200 2.73 -13.85 -1.54
N ILE A 201 3.03 -13.71 -2.83
CA ILE A 201 4.40 -13.63 -3.38
C ILE A 201 4.84 -12.19 -3.67
N LEU A 202 3.96 -11.23 -3.41
CA LEU A 202 4.10 -9.81 -3.73
C LEU A 202 4.29 -8.93 -2.49
N GLY A 203 4.22 -9.52 -1.29
CA GLY A 203 4.45 -8.77 -0.06
C GLY A 203 5.92 -8.38 0.09
N VAL A 204 6.14 -7.17 0.59
CA VAL A 204 7.47 -6.56 0.68
C VAL A 204 7.62 -5.91 2.06
N SER A 205 8.72 -6.19 2.73
CA SER A 205 9.05 -5.48 3.96
C SER A 205 9.47 -4.05 3.64
N ILE A 206 8.80 -3.08 4.24
CA ILE A 206 9.19 -1.66 4.16
C ILE A 206 9.59 -1.10 5.51
N LYS A 207 9.91 -1.96 6.49
CA LYS A 207 10.27 -1.57 7.85
C LYS A 207 11.34 -0.46 7.86
N ASP A 208 12.39 -0.62 7.04
CA ASP A 208 13.50 0.33 6.97
C ASP A 208 13.17 1.62 6.20
N TYR A 209 11.99 1.68 5.57
CA TYR A 209 11.49 2.81 4.77
C TYR A 209 10.15 3.34 5.31
N SER A 210 9.87 3.05 6.58
CA SER A 210 8.68 3.53 7.28
C SER A 210 9.04 4.70 8.20
N ALA A 211 8.23 5.75 8.19
CA ALA A 211 8.28 6.81 9.20
C ALA A 211 7.71 6.35 10.57
N SER A 212 7.32 5.08 10.69
CA SER A 212 6.90 4.41 11.92
C SER A 212 7.35 2.94 11.84
N PRO A 213 8.62 2.65 12.19
CA PRO A 213 9.24 1.34 12.03
C PRO A 213 9.04 0.38 13.23
N GLU A 214 8.47 0.88 14.32
CA GLU A 214 8.12 0.17 15.56
C GLU A 214 6.74 -0.44 15.45
#